data_AF-A0A940RBC0-F1
#
_entry.id   AF-A0A940RBC0-F1
#
_cell.length_a   1.000
_cell.length_b   1.000
_cell.length_c   1.000
_cell.angle_alpha   90.00
_cell.angle_beta   90.00
_cell.angle_gamma   90.00
#
_symmetry.space_group_name_H-M   'P 1'
#
loop_
_entity.id
_entity.type
_entity.pdbx_description
1 polymer ?
#
loop_
_entity_poly.entity_id
_entity_poly.type
_entity_poly.pdbx_seq_one_letter_code
_entity_poly.pdbx_strand_id
1 'polypeptide(L)'
;MKNYFPLLPILFALIILSCNNNGQAAKTAAAQDSTGKEQKDPPASSSTTFDSAKYNQLMQYVANGDSSGRWPVKHAPLPLPGAILPFNRIVAYYGNLYSNKMGALGKWPKSEMIPKLLDEVKKWSEADSAMPAIPALHYIA
;
A
#
# COMPACT_ATOMS: atom_id res chain seq x y z
N MET A 1 -20.96 -57.23 44.08
CA MET A 1 -21.84 -56.27 43.37
C MET A 1 -21.80 -54.96 44.12
N LYS A 2 -21.59 -53.85 43.39
CA LYS A 2 -21.92 -52.44 43.71
C LYS A 2 -21.22 -51.85 44.95
N ASN A 3 -20.06 -51.21 44.81
CA ASN A 3 -19.78 -49.84 44.30
C ASN A 3 -20.24 -48.74 45.27
N TYR A 4 -19.26 -48.21 46.01
CA TYR A 4 -19.36 -47.03 46.86
C TYR A 4 -19.09 -45.76 46.04
N PHE A 5 -20.02 -44.82 46.10
CA PHE A 5 -19.83 -43.37 45.96
C PHE A 5 -19.91 -42.83 47.40
N PRO A 6 -19.23 -41.75 47.85
CA PRO A 6 -19.16 -40.46 47.13
C PRO A 6 -17.87 -39.63 47.41
N LEU A 7 -17.93 -38.34 47.01
CA LEU A 7 -17.15 -37.20 47.51
C LEU A 7 -15.72 -36.97 46.97
N LEU A 8 -15.62 -36.17 45.90
CA LEU A 8 -14.56 -35.15 45.80
C LEU A 8 -14.94 -34.04 44.79
N PRO A 9 -15.48 -32.89 45.22
CA PRO A 9 -15.29 -31.64 44.50
C PRO A 9 -13.95 -31.02 44.94
N ILE A 10 -13.49 -29.95 44.27
CA ILE A 10 -12.27 -29.17 44.52
C ILE A 10 -11.08 -29.60 43.65
N LEU A 11 -11.15 -29.26 42.36
CA LEU A 11 -9.97 -28.95 41.55
C LEU A 11 -10.31 -27.82 40.57
N PHE A 12 -10.74 -26.69 41.11
CA PHE A 12 -10.97 -25.46 40.34
C PHE A 12 -10.49 -24.24 41.14
N ALA A 13 -9.17 -24.15 41.35
CA ALA A 13 -8.49 -22.93 41.79
C ALA A 13 -6.98 -23.18 41.82
N LEU A 14 -6.22 -22.87 40.76
CA LEU A 14 -4.77 -22.55 40.81
C LEU A 14 -4.13 -22.37 39.42
N ILE A 15 -4.55 -21.40 38.59
CA ILE A 15 -3.68 -20.88 37.50
C ILE A 15 -3.91 -19.38 37.27
N ILE A 16 -3.67 -18.56 38.28
CA ILE A 16 -3.45 -17.12 38.09
C ILE A 16 -2.24 -16.66 38.92
N LEU A 17 -1.01 -16.89 38.43
CA LEU A 17 0.18 -16.19 38.93
C LEU A 17 1.36 -16.36 37.94
N SER A 18 1.56 -15.40 37.04
CA SER A 18 2.89 -14.95 36.59
C SER A 18 2.79 -13.90 35.47
N CYS A 19 2.72 -12.64 35.89
CA CYS A 19 3.27 -11.51 35.15
C CYS A 19 4.05 -10.66 36.17
N ASN A 20 5.38 -10.74 36.15
CA ASN A 20 6.23 -9.80 36.87
C ASN A 20 7.48 -9.53 36.02
N ASN A 21 7.44 -8.45 35.23
CA ASN A 21 8.61 -7.93 34.53
C ASN A 21 8.99 -6.61 35.18
N ASN A 22 9.96 -6.67 36.10
CA ASN A 22 10.62 -5.49 36.65
C ASN A 22 12.11 -5.60 36.29
N GLY A 23 12.52 -4.89 35.24
CA GLY A 23 13.87 -4.90 34.68
C GLY A 23 14.24 -3.53 34.16
N GLN A 24 15.29 -2.97 34.73
CA GLN A 24 15.70 -1.56 34.74
C GLN A 24 15.95 -0.89 33.38
N ALA A 25 15.72 0.42 33.38
CA ALA A 25 16.17 1.35 32.35
C ALA A 25 17.71 1.38 32.25
N ALA A 26 18.22 1.26 31.01
CA ALA A 26 19.57 1.66 30.65
C ALA A 26 19.49 2.84 29.68
N LYS A 27 20.05 3.98 30.08
CA LYS A 27 20.33 5.15 29.22
C LYS A 27 21.71 4.99 28.57
N THR A 28 21.93 5.81 27.52
CA THR A 28 23.13 6.00 26.67
C THR A 28 23.30 4.96 25.55
N ALA A 29 23.53 5.32 24.28
CA ALA A 29 24.17 6.52 23.73
C ALA A 29 23.43 7.11 22.51
N ALA A 30 23.61 8.42 22.30
CA ALA A 30 23.11 9.15 21.14
C ALA A 30 23.74 8.60 19.86
N ALA A 31 22.92 8.01 18.99
CA ALA A 31 23.28 7.79 17.61
C ALA A 31 23.31 9.16 16.92
N GLN A 32 24.48 9.50 16.36
CA GLN A 32 24.63 10.66 15.49
C GLN A 32 23.71 10.50 14.27
N ASP A 33 22.70 11.35 14.18
CA ASP A 33 21.82 11.46 13.02
C ASP A 33 22.63 12.05 11.86
N SER A 34 23.10 11.19 10.95
CA SER A 34 23.82 11.60 9.75
C SER A 34 22.88 11.74 8.55
N THR A 35 21.64 12.19 8.74
CA THR A 35 20.70 12.47 7.65
C THR A 35 20.81 13.92 7.17
N GLY A 36 22.04 14.39 6.97
CA GLY A 36 22.34 15.59 6.18
C GLY A 36 22.55 15.20 4.72
N LYS A 37 21.50 14.73 4.04
CA LYS A 37 21.47 14.76 2.58
C LYS A 37 20.49 15.83 2.16
N GLU A 38 21.08 16.94 1.73
CA GLU A 38 20.50 18.01 0.93
C GLU A 38 19.50 17.41 -0.06
N GLN A 39 18.22 17.60 0.24
CA GLN A 39 17.13 17.30 -0.68
C GLN A 39 17.29 18.27 -1.84
N LYS A 40 17.91 17.79 -2.92
CA LYS A 40 17.85 18.45 -4.20
C LYS A 40 16.40 18.31 -4.66
N ASP A 41 15.60 19.34 -4.38
CA ASP A 41 14.22 19.40 -4.81
C ASP A 41 14.16 19.02 -6.30
N PRO A 42 13.21 18.16 -6.72
CA PRO A 42 12.95 17.95 -8.14
C PRO A 42 12.77 19.32 -8.80
N PRO A 43 13.35 19.54 -9.99
CA PRO A 43 13.29 20.85 -10.64
C PRO A 43 11.83 21.29 -10.69
N ALA A 44 11.57 22.46 -10.12
CA ALA A 44 10.25 23.08 -10.07
C ALA A 44 9.56 22.88 -11.42
N SER A 45 8.53 22.04 -11.41
CA SER A 45 7.76 21.71 -12.60
C SER A 45 7.28 23.02 -13.20
N SER A 46 7.85 23.34 -14.35
CA SER A 46 7.52 24.51 -15.16
C SER A 46 6.00 24.66 -15.20
N SER A 47 5.53 25.87 -14.91
CA SER A 47 4.13 26.29 -14.98
C SER A 47 3.45 25.78 -16.25
N THR A 48 2.87 24.59 -16.18
CA THR A 48 2.15 23.96 -17.29
C THR A 48 0.68 24.19 -16.97
N THR A 49 0.05 25.10 -17.71
CA THR A 49 -1.39 25.30 -17.67
C THR A 49 -2.09 23.95 -17.73
N PHE A 50 -3.00 23.69 -16.80
CA PHE A 50 -3.71 22.42 -16.71
C PHE A 50 -4.58 22.20 -17.95
N ASP A 51 -4.40 21.07 -18.65
CA ASP A 51 -5.18 20.73 -19.83
C ASP A 51 -6.51 20.06 -19.44
N SER A 52 -7.52 20.91 -19.23
CA SER A 52 -8.89 20.48 -18.93
C SER A 52 -9.53 19.65 -20.05
N ALA A 53 -9.15 19.87 -21.31
CA ALA A 53 -9.72 19.14 -22.44
C ALA A 53 -9.22 17.69 -22.45
N LYS A 54 -7.91 17.48 -22.27
CA LYS A 54 -7.32 16.15 -22.13
C LYS A 54 -7.84 15.42 -20.91
N TYR A 55 -8.00 16.12 -19.78
CA TYR A 55 -8.64 15.56 -18.58
C TYR A 55 -10.05 15.04 -18.89
N ASN A 56 -10.90 15.85 -19.52
CA ASN A 56 -12.27 15.46 -19.86
C ASN A 56 -12.32 14.27 -20.82
N GLN A 57 -11.42 14.23 -21.81
CA GLN A 57 -11.30 13.10 -22.74
C GLN A 57 -10.91 11.81 -21.99
N LEU A 58 -9.95 11.87 -21.08
CA LEU A 58 -9.53 10.72 -20.30
C LEU A 58 -10.62 10.26 -19.32
N MET A 59 -11.36 11.18 -18.71
CA MET A 59 -12.49 10.82 -17.85
C MET A 59 -13.59 10.07 -18.62
N GLN A 60 -13.88 10.48 -19.86
CA GLN A 60 -14.80 9.75 -20.74
C GLN A 60 -14.25 8.38 -21.13
N TYR A 61 -12.95 8.29 -21.43
CA TYR A 61 -12.29 7.02 -21.74
C TYR A 61 -12.36 6.04 -20.55
N VAL A 62 -11.99 6.49 -19.35
CA VAL A 62 -12.00 5.67 -18.11
C VAL A 62 -13.42 5.30 -17.68
N ALA A 63 -14.43 6.10 -18.05
CA ALA A 63 -15.83 5.74 -17.80
C ALA A 63 -16.28 4.49 -18.57
N ASN A 64 -15.56 4.09 -19.62
CA ASN A 64 -15.77 2.84 -20.35
C ASN A 64 -17.24 2.59 -20.73
N GLY A 65 -17.93 3.65 -21.18
CA GLY A 65 -19.34 3.57 -21.59
C GLY A 65 -20.35 3.47 -20.45
N ASP A 66 -20.00 3.84 -19.20
CA ASP A 66 -20.96 3.89 -18.09
C ASP A 66 -22.22 4.68 -18.48
N SER A 67 -23.36 3.99 -18.49
CA SER A 67 -24.68 4.57 -18.78
C SER A 67 -25.47 4.90 -17.52
N SER A 68 -24.94 4.62 -16.32
CA SER A 68 -25.63 4.87 -15.06
C SER A 68 -25.78 6.37 -14.73
N GLY A 69 -24.94 7.20 -15.36
CA GLY A 69 -24.85 8.64 -15.08
C GLY A 69 -24.27 8.97 -13.71
N ARG A 70 -23.77 7.97 -12.96
CA ARG A 70 -23.10 8.13 -11.67
C ARG A 70 -21.61 8.43 -11.85
N TRP A 71 -21.01 7.94 -12.93
CA TRP A 71 -19.62 8.19 -13.28
C TRP A 71 -19.48 8.66 -14.73
N PRO A 72 -18.58 9.63 -15.04
CA PRO A 72 -17.84 10.48 -14.12
C PRO A 72 -18.71 11.37 -13.24
N VAL A 73 -18.21 11.74 -12.06
CA VAL A 73 -18.93 12.64 -11.15
C VAL A 73 -19.12 14.01 -11.80
N LYS A 74 -20.38 14.43 -11.93
CA LYS A 74 -20.74 15.74 -12.49
C LYS A 74 -20.18 16.87 -11.60
N HIS A 75 -19.59 17.89 -12.22
CA HIS A 75 -19.00 19.05 -11.54
C HIS A 75 -17.87 18.70 -10.55
N ALA A 76 -17.18 17.56 -10.75
CA ALA A 76 -15.98 17.26 -9.99
C ALA A 76 -14.93 18.39 -10.17
N PRO A 77 -14.24 18.81 -9.10
CA PRO A 77 -13.17 19.79 -9.21
C PRO A 77 -12.05 19.23 -10.08
N LEU A 78 -11.42 20.10 -10.86
CA LEU A 78 -10.23 19.72 -11.61
C LEU A 78 -9.09 19.38 -10.64
N PRO A 79 -8.27 18.36 -10.95
CA PRO A 79 -7.15 18.01 -10.10
C PRO A 79 -6.06 19.09 -10.14
N LEU A 80 -5.25 19.13 -9.08
CA LEU A 80 -4.15 20.07 -8.98
C LEU A 80 -3.07 19.79 -10.05
N PRO A 81 -2.29 20.80 -10.46
CA PRO A 81 -1.14 20.59 -11.33
C PRO A 81 -0.20 19.51 -10.77
N GLY A 82 0.23 18.58 -11.64
CA GLY A 82 1.06 17.45 -11.24
C GLY A 82 0.28 16.22 -10.75
N ALA A 83 -1.05 16.25 -10.73
CA ALA A 83 -1.84 15.06 -10.43
C ALA A 83 -1.55 13.92 -11.41
N ILE A 84 -1.42 12.71 -10.87
CA ILE A 84 -1.13 11.49 -11.65
C ILE A 84 -2.39 10.97 -12.34
N LEU A 85 -3.55 11.08 -11.70
CA LEU A 85 -4.82 10.56 -12.19
C LEU A 85 -5.66 11.66 -12.87
N PRO A 86 -6.40 11.34 -13.94
CA PRO A 86 -6.46 10.06 -14.66
C PRO A 86 -5.37 9.93 -15.75
N PHE A 87 -4.31 10.74 -15.72
CA PHE A 87 -3.32 10.82 -16.80
C PHE A 87 -2.46 9.58 -16.97
N ASN A 88 -2.34 8.75 -15.92
CA ASN A 88 -1.56 7.51 -15.94
C ASN A 88 -2.37 6.38 -15.31
N ARG A 89 -2.16 5.16 -15.82
CA ARG A 89 -2.60 3.92 -15.17
C ARG A 89 -1.57 3.54 -14.10
N ILE A 90 -2.03 3.20 -12.91
CA ILE A 90 -1.13 2.73 -11.85
C ILE A 90 -1.18 1.20 -11.81
N VAL A 91 -0.05 0.55 -12.07
CA VAL A 91 0.11 -0.90 -11.85
C VAL A 91 0.83 -1.07 -10.53
N ALA A 92 0.13 -1.61 -9.53
CA ALA A 92 0.64 -1.73 -8.18
C ALA A 92 0.85 -3.18 -7.77
N TYR A 93 2.01 -3.47 -7.18
CA TYR A 93 2.19 -4.71 -6.43
C TYR A 93 1.80 -4.47 -4.97
N TYR A 94 0.78 -5.19 -4.53
CA TYR A 94 0.28 -5.16 -3.16
C TYR A 94 1.04 -6.13 -2.25
N GLY A 95 1.19 -5.80 -0.97
CA GLY A 95 1.64 -6.73 0.07
C GLY A 95 2.56 -6.11 1.11
N ASN A 96 3.36 -6.94 1.76
CA ASN A 96 4.39 -6.50 2.71
C ASN A 96 5.74 -7.12 2.33
N LEU A 97 6.78 -6.29 2.29
CA LEU A 97 8.14 -6.65 1.91
C LEU A 97 8.82 -7.64 2.88
N TYR A 98 8.28 -7.81 4.09
CA TYR A 98 8.79 -8.68 5.15
C TYR A 98 7.90 -9.90 5.41
N SER A 99 6.77 -10.05 4.71
CA SER A 99 5.85 -11.18 4.88
C SER A 99 5.72 -11.98 3.59
N ASN A 100 6.33 -13.17 3.57
CA ASN A 100 6.43 -14.00 2.36
C ASN A 100 5.09 -14.61 1.89
N LYS A 101 4.01 -14.40 2.63
CA LYS A 101 2.67 -14.94 2.34
C LYS A 101 1.66 -13.87 1.98
N MET A 102 2.10 -12.64 1.73
CA MET A 102 1.20 -11.51 1.50
C MET A 102 1.49 -10.76 0.21
N GLY A 103 0.63 -11.01 -0.79
CA GLY A 103 0.63 -10.30 -2.06
C GLY A 103 1.88 -10.51 -2.91
N ALA A 104 1.98 -9.73 -3.99
CA ALA A 104 3.10 -9.80 -4.92
C ALA A 104 4.42 -9.30 -4.27
N LEU A 105 4.34 -8.35 -3.33
CA LEU A 105 5.53 -7.85 -2.62
C LEU A 105 6.20 -8.91 -1.74
N GLY A 106 5.42 -9.81 -1.14
CA GLY A 106 5.95 -10.91 -0.33
C GLY A 106 6.34 -12.15 -1.12
N LYS A 107 5.81 -12.31 -2.35
CA LYS A 107 5.99 -13.54 -3.13
C LYS A 107 7.41 -13.75 -3.65
N TRP A 108 8.12 -12.68 -3.98
CA TRP A 108 9.44 -12.72 -4.61
C TRP A 108 10.44 -11.84 -3.87
N PRO A 109 11.74 -12.18 -3.88
CA PRO A 109 12.77 -11.27 -3.40
C PRO A 109 12.81 -10.00 -4.26
N LYS A 110 13.28 -8.88 -3.68
CA LYS A 110 13.31 -7.56 -4.34
C LYS A 110 13.92 -7.59 -5.75
N SER A 111 15.01 -8.33 -5.93
CA SER A 111 15.74 -8.47 -7.20
C SER A 111 14.89 -9.08 -8.31
N GLU A 112 13.91 -9.92 -7.98
CA GLU A 112 12.97 -10.52 -8.92
C GLU A 112 11.65 -9.77 -9.00
N MET A 113 11.18 -9.22 -7.87
CA MET A 113 9.91 -8.53 -7.76
C MET A 113 9.87 -7.26 -8.62
N ILE A 114 10.92 -6.43 -8.57
CA ILE A 114 10.96 -5.17 -9.32
C ILE A 114 10.92 -5.39 -10.84
N PRO A 115 11.75 -6.27 -11.43
CA PRO A 115 11.63 -6.58 -12.87
C PRO A 115 10.24 -7.06 -13.26
N LYS A 116 9.62 -7.94 -12.46
CA LYS A 116 8.26 -8.44 -12.74
C LYS A 116 7.21 -7.33 -12.73
N LEU A 117 7.32 -6.36 -11.82
CA LEU A 117 6.45 -5.19 -11.80
C LEU A 117 6.62 -4.35 -13.08
N LEU A 118 7.86 -4.12 -13.50
CA LEU A 118 8.15 -3.35 -14.71
C LEU A 118 7.68 -4.06 -15.98
N ASP A 119 7.81 -5.39 -16.05
CA ASP A 119 7.27 -6.19 -17.15
C ASP A 119 5.75 -6.06 -17.23
N GLU A 120 5.07 -6.04 -16.07
CA GLU A 120 3.63 -5.85 -16.02
C GLU A 120 3.23 -4.43 -16.47
N VAL A 121 3.94 -3.40 -16.00
CA VAL A 121 3.76 -2.01 -16.49
C VAL A 121 3.92 -1.92 -18.00
N LYS A 122 4.93 -2.60 -18.57
CA LYS A 122 5.16 -2.63 -20.01
C LYS A 122 3.96 -3.24 -20.74
N LYS A 123 3.49 -4.42 -20.32
CA LYS A 123 2.32 -5.07 -20.92
C LYS A 123 1.07 -4.18 -20.87
N TRP A 124 0.83 -3.51 -19.74
CA TRP A 124 -0.32 -2.62 -19.61
C TRP A 124 -0.21 -1.36 -20.47
N SER A 125 0.99 -0.81 -20.63
CA SER A 125 1.24 0.32 -21.52
C SER A 125 1.10 -0.07 -22.99
N GLU A 126 1.47 -1.29 -23.36
CA GLU A 126 1.30 -1.82 -24.72
C GLU A 126 -0.16 -2.14 -25.05
N ALA A 127 -0.93 -2.62 -24.07
CA ALA A 127 -2.34 -2.93 -24.24
C ALA A 127 -3.21 -1.67 -24.39
N ASP A 128 -2.77 -0.54 -23.85
CA ASP A 128 -3.50 0.73 -23.91
C ASP A 128 -2.53 1.90 -24.11
N SER A 129 -2.39 2.32 -25.37
CA SER A 129 -1.55 3.45 -25.75
C SER A 129 -2.16 4.81 -25.41
N ALA A 130 -3.44 4.88 -24.99
CA ALA A 130 -4.10 6.15 -24.68
C ALA A 130 -3.72 6.67 -23.29
N MET A 131 -3.36 5.76 -22.38
CA MET A 131 -2.98 6.07 -21.00
C MET A 131 -1.77 5.22 -20.56
N PRO A 132 -0.56 5.81 -20.47
CA PRO A 132 0.64 5.08 -20.09
C PRO A 132 0.50 4.51 -18.66
N ALA A 133 1.06 3.32 -18.43
CA ALA A 133 1.12 2.74 -17.11
C ALA A 133 2.42 3.13 -16.39
N ILE A 134 2.33 3.29 -15.06
CA ILE A 134 3.45 3.55 -14.18
C ILE A 134 3.46 2.55 -13.00
N PRO A 135 4.65 2.17 -12.49
CA PRO A 135 4.76 1.23 -11.37
C PRO A 135 4.40 1.90 -10.04
N ALA A 136 3.83 1.11 -9.12
CA ALA A 136 3.68 1.48 -7.72
C ALA A 136 3.84 0.26 -6.78
N LEU A 137 4.17 0.53 -5.53
CA LEU A 137 4.14 -0.48 -4.45
C LEU A 137 3.01 -0.10 -3.50
N HIS A 138 1.99 -0.95 -3.39
CA HIS A 138 0.94 -0.81 -2.38
C HIS A 138 1.37 -1.60 -1.14
N TYR A 139 2.29 -0.99 -0.40
CA TYR A 139 2.84 -1.58 0.82
C TYR A 139 1.88 -1.41 1.99
N ILE A 140 1.69 -2.47 2.76
CA ILE A 140 0.94 -2.48 4.01
C ILE A 140 1.86 -2.82 5.18
N ALA A 141 1.87 -1.97 6.20
CA ALA A 141 2.73 -2.05 7.38
C ALA A 141 2.02 -2.73 8.56
#